data_AF-A0A955S915-F1
#
_entry.id   AF-A0A955S915-F1
#
_cell.length_a   1.000
_cell.length_b   1.000
_cell.length_c   1.000
_cell.angle_alpha   90.00
_cell.angle_beta   90.00
_cell.angle_gamma   90.00
#
_symmetry.space_group_name_H-M   'P 1'
#
loop_
_entity.id
_entity.type
_entity.pdbx_description
1 polymer ?
#
loop_
_entity_poly.entity_id
_entity_poly.type
_entity_poly.pdbx_seq_one_letter_code
_entity_poly.pdbx_strand_id
1 'polypeptide(L)'
;MSARKAVRLALTLLLVCPLTAVCQSPRFSTLKIRTVEDGQPTPSRILLRDASGETVIPDGRYKYQASFVIAGEAVMEVTPGEYSLAVKRGLEYETVETDLDLAAGATTEVELPLMRWIDLNGMGWYGGDLHVHRMVEIIPKLLLAEDLNLCTVQSLWNMESFWKKKKLPEDLIQEADPTHVFHVLSEEDERDGGAVMFYNLKEPIPIAVPSRAYPSSLGFIEQAHEQGAWVEEEKPFWWESPVNVALGGVKSTEIVNNHFYEGGILNNEAWGRPRDPEKYGPEP
;
A
#
# COMPACT_ATOMS: atom_id res chain seq x y z
N MET A 1 86.30 51.89 -5.03
CA MET A 1 85.28 51.49 -4.03
C MET A 1 83.89 51.60 -4.65
N SER A 2 83.25 50.48 -4.99
CA SER A 2 81.78 50.38 -5.09
C SER A 2 81.40 48.90 -5.16
N ALA A 3 80.36 48.53 -4.42
CA ALA A 3 80.12 47.21 -3.86
C ALA A 3 79.42 46.22 -4.82
N ARG A 4 79.82 44.94 -4.76
CA ARG A 4 79.12 43.80 -5.36
C ARG A 4 77.89 43.45 -4.51
N LYS A 5 76.70 43.43 -5.11
CA LYS A 5 75.47 42.89 -4.50
C LYS A 5 75.40 41.38 -4.73
N ALA A 6 75.30 40.60 -3.65
CA ALA A 6 75.02 39.17 -3.67
C ALA A 6 73.50 38.93 -3.65
N VAL A 7 73.00 38.10 -4.58
CA VAL A 7 71.62 37.63 -4.60
C VAL A 7 71.58 36.26 -3.90
N ARG A 8 70.77 36.13 -2.85
CA ARG A 8 70.51 34.87 -2.13
C ARG A 8 69.35 34.14 -2.83
N LEU A 9 69.60 32.92 -3.30
CA LEU A 9 68.58 32.02 -3.84
C LEU A 9 67.97 31.23 -2.67
N ALA A 10 66.67 31.39 -2.41
CA ALA A 10 65.94 30.60 -1.42
C ALA A 10 65.42 29.31 -2.07
N LEU A 11 65.83 28.15 -1.55
CA LEU A 11 65.42 26.84 -2.01
C LEU A 11 64.16 26.42 -1.23
N THR A 12 63.00 26.37 -1.87
CA THR A 12 61.75 25.89 -1.27
C THR A 12 61.70 24.37 -1.41
N LEU A 13 61.83 23.63 -0.30
CA LEU A 13 61.60 22.18 -0.27
C LEU A 13 60.08 21.91 -0.30
N LEU A 14 59.58 21.34 -1.39
CA LEU A 14 58.23 20.80 -1.50
C LEU A 14 58.19 19.42 -0.84
N LEU A 15 57.54 19.33 0.32
CA LEU A 15 57.21 18.05 0.97
C LEU A 15 56.11 17.37 0.15
N VAL A 16 56.44 16.30 -0.57
CA VAL A 16 55.45 15.45 -1.24
C VAL A 16 54.90 14.47 -0.19
N CYS A 17 53.69 14.76 0.30
CA CYS A 17 52.94 13.84 1.16
C CYS A 17 52.30 12.76 0.26
N PRO A 18 52.61 11.46 0.41
CA PRO A 18 51.95 10.44 -0.38
C PRO A 18 50.49 10.34 0.08
N LEU A 19 49.54 10.63 -0.82
CA LEU A 19 48.13 10.28 -0.62
C LEU A 19 48.06 8.76 -0.53
N THR A 20 47.93 8.23 0.68
CA THR A 20 47.38 6.89 0.88
C THR A 20 45.91 6.96 0.50
N ALA A 21 45.56 6.35 -0.63
CA ALA A 21 44.17 6.12 -0.98
C ALA A 21 43.56 5.22 0.11
N VAL A 22 42.83 5.83 1.05
CA VAL A 22 41.97 5.10 1.97
C VAL A 22 40.87 4.49 1.12
N CYS A 23 41.01 3.20 0.79
CA CYS A 23 39.95 2.42 0.20
C CYS A 23 38.82 2.40 1.24
N GLN A 24 37.82 3.26 1.09
CA GLN A 24 36.64 3.22 1.95
C GLN A 24 35.93 1.90 1.66
N SER A 25 35.80 1.05 2.68
CA SER A 25 34.98 -0.16 2.56
C SER A 25 33.60 0.25 2.06
N PRO A 26 33.05 -0.42 1.03
CA PRO A 26 31.74 -0.11 0.51
C PRO A 26 30.72 -0.14 1.66
N ARG A 27 29.95 0.94 1.80
CA ARG A 27 28.98 1.12 2.90
C ARG A 27 27.66 0.37 2.67
N PHE A 28 27.51 -0.23 1.50
CA PHE A 28 26.28 -0.84 1.03
C PHE A 28 26.55 -2.19 0.37
N SER A 29 25.53 -3.02 0.32
CA SER A 29 25.42 -4.21 -0.52
C SER A 29 24.35 -3.96 -1.58
N THR A 30 24.54 -4.49 -2.79
CA THR A 30 23.53 -4.42 -3.85
C THR A 30 22.69 -5.69 -3.82
N LEU A 31 21.39 -5.56 -3.58
CA LEU A 31 20.44 -6.66 -3.64
C LEU A 31 19.61 -6.54 -4.93
N LYS A 32 19.59 -7.59 -5.74
CA LYS A 32 18.69 -7.75 -6.88
C LYS A 32 17.67 -8.84 -6.58
N ILE A 33 16.39 -8.47 -6.60
CA ILE A 33 15.27 -9.38 -6.39
C ILE A 33 14.55 -9.56 -7.72
N ARG A 34 14.24 -10.81 -8.07
CA ARG A 34 13.40 -11.19 -9.19
C ARG A 34 12.33 -12.16 -8.70
N THR A 35 11.06 -11.81 -8.83
CA THR A 35 9.93 -12.70 -8.50
C THR A 35 9.32 -13.21 -9.79
N VAL A 36 9.11 -14.53 -9.88
CA VAL A 36 8.74 -15.17 -11.15
C VAL A 36 7.54 -16.10 -11.01
N GLU A 37 6.66 -16.08 -12.00
CA GLU A 37 5.62 -17.09 -12.23
C GLU A 37 5.81 -17.60 -13.65
N ASP A 38 5.89 -18.92 -13.84
CA ASP A 38 6.16 -19.56 -15.14
C ASP A 38 7.38 -18.96 -15.89
N GLY A 39 8.41 -18.55 -15.12
CA GLY A 39 9.64 -17.95 -15.62
C GLY A 39 9.55 -16.46 -15.99
N GLN A 40 8.37 -15.84 -15.90
CA GLN A 40 8.14 -14.43 -16.21
C GLN A 40 8.23 -13.56 -14.95
N PRO A 41 8.89 -12.38 -15.01
CA PRO A 41 8.86 -11.42 -13.92
C PRO A 41 7.42 -11.04 -13.57
N THR A 42 7.06 -11.20 -12.30
CA THR A 42 5.67 -11.11 -11.83
C THR A 42 5.58 -10.17 -10.62
N PRO A 43 4.71 -9.14 -10.64
CA PRO A 43 4.59 -8.19 -9.54
C PRO A 43 4.30 -8.85 -8.19
N SER A 44 4.81 -8.25 -7.12
CA SER A 44 4.69 -8.83 -5.79
C SER A 44 4.97 -7.79 -4.70
N ARG A 45 4.59 -8.14 -3.48
CA ARG A 45 4.88 -7.40 -2.26
C ARG A 45 6.05 -8.05 -1.52
N ILE A 46 6.97 -7.22 -1.08
CA ILE A 46 8.23 -7.59 -0.45
C ILE A 46 8.26 -7.11 1.00
N LEU A 47 8.45 -8.05 1.91
CA LEU A 47 8.75 -7.81 3.31
C LEU A 47 10.22 -8.15 3.54
N LEU A 48 11.05 -7.12 3.71
CA LEU A 48 12.48 -7.26 4.00
C LEU A 48 12.71 -6.82 5.44
N ARG A 49 13.29 -7.68 6.28
CA ARG A 49 13.63 -7.37 7.67
C ARG A 49 15.10 -7.60 7.93
N ASP A 50 15.73 -6.69 8.67
CA ASP A 50 17.12 -6.87 9.10
C ASP A 50 17.23 -7.85 10.28
N ALA A 51 18.45 -8.10 10.75
CA ALA A 51 18.75 -8.98 11.88
C ALA A 51 18.05 -8.58 13.20
N SER A 52 17.60 -7.34 13.36
CA SER A 52 16.83 -6.90 14.53
C SER A 52 15.32 -7.19 14.39
N GLY A 53 14.88 -7.63 13.21
CA GLY A 53 13.48 -7.83 12.86
C GLY A 53 12.79 -6.57 12.34
N GLU A 54 13.51 -5.44 12.27
CA GLU A 54 12.99 -4.18 11.76
C GLU A 54 12.80 -4.22 10.25
N THR A 55 11.71 -3.63 9.79
CA THR A 55 11.39 -3.60 8.36
C THR A 55 12.27 -2.58 7.63
N VAL A 56 12.91 -3.03 6.56
CA VAL A 56 13.69 -2.18 5.66
C VAL A 56 12.89 -1.88 4.40
N ILE A 57 12.55 -0.60 4.21
CA ILE A 57 11.92 -0.10 2.99
C ILE A 57 12.96 0.72 2.22
N PRO A 58 13.45 0.24 1.06
CA PRO A 58 14.40 0.99 0.26
C PRO A 58 13.83 2.30 -0.28
N ASP A 59 14.70 3.28 -0.49
CA ASP A 59 14.32 4.60 -1.02
C ASP A 59 13.59 4.49 -2.37
N GLY A 60 12.60 5.35 -2.56
CA GLY A 60 11.79 5.41 -3.79
C GLY A 60 10.79 4.27 -3.96
N ARG A 61 10.72 3.34 -3.00
CA ARG A 61 9.71 2.27 -3.01
C ARG A 61 8.43 2.74 -2.33
N TYR A 62 7.31 2.33 -2.90
CA TYR A 62 6.02 2.60 -2.30
C TYR A 62 5.82 1.69 -1.08
N LYS A 63 5.81 2.29 0.11
CA LYS A 63 5.55 1.59 1.36
C LYS A 63 4.06 1.21 1.46
N TYR A 64 3.79 -0.06 1.65
CA TYR A 64 2.48 -0.60 2.01
C TYR A 64 2.62 -1.35 3.33
N GLN A 65 2.10 -0.79 4.42
CA GLN A 65 2.29 -1.30 5.78
C GLN A 65 3.79 -1.55 6.09
N ALA A 66 4.17 -2.77 6.49
CA ALA A 66 5.54 -3.20 6.74
C ALA A 66 6.24 -3.75 5.48
N SER A 67 5.78 -3.39 4.28
CA SER A 67 6.30 -3.96 3.03
C SER A 67 6.38 -2.91 1.93
N PHE A 68 6.93 -3.29 0.78
CA PHE A 68 6.93 -2.48 -0.43
C PHE A 68 6.63 -3.32 -1.67
N VAL A 69 6.19 -2.68 -2.76
CA VAL A 69 5.84 -3.39 -4.00
C VAL A 69 6.95 -3.32 -5.05
N ILE A 70 7.08 -4.39 -5.84
CA ILE A 70 7.95 -4.48 -7.01
C ILE A 70 7.15 -4.93 -8.24
N ALA A 71 7.60 -4.55 -9.43
CA ALA A 71 6.97 -4.93 -10.70
C ALA A 71 7.58 -6.23 -11.28
N GLY A 72 7.94 -7.18 -10.40
CA GLY A 72 8.64 -8.42 -10.75
C GLY A 72 10.15 -8.36 -10.54
N GLU A 73 10.78 -7.19 -10.71
CA GLU A 73 12.21 -7.02 -10.49
C GLU A 73 12.51 -5.74 -9.70
N ALA A 74 13.54 -5.81 -8.86
CA ALA A 74 14.04 -4.66 -8.13
C ALA A 74 15.54 -4.77 -7.88
N VAL A 75 16.24 -3.65 -8.06
CA VAL A 75 17.60 -3.45 -7.57
C VAL A 75 17.55 -2.40 -6.46
N MET A 76 18.27 -2.65 -5.37
CA MET A 76 18.35 -1.76 -4.22
C MET A 76 19.72 -1.82 -3.55
N GLU A 77 20.12 -0.71 -2.94
CA GLU A 77 21.25 -0.66 -2.02
C GLU A 77 20.73 -0.79 -0.59
N VAL A 78 21.32 -1.71 0.18
CA VAL A 78 20.99 -1.94 1.59
C VAL A 78 22.27 -1.99 2.41
N THR A 79 22.16 -1.87 3.73
CA THR A 79 23.33 -2.07 4.60
C THR A 79 23.79 -3.54 4.54
N PRO A 80 25.09 -3.83 4.60
CA PRO A 80 25.57 -5.20 4.71
C PRO A 80 25.08 -5.86 6.01
N GLY A 81 24.73 -7.13 5.97
CA GLY A 81 24.25 -7.88 7.14
C GLY A 81 23.29 -9.01 6.79
N GLU A 82 22.73 -9.62 7.83
CA GLU A 82 21.71 -10.67 7.74
C GLU A 82 20.32 -10.05 7.56
N TYR A 83 19.51 -10.68 6.70
CA TYR A 83 18.14 -10.28 6.40
C TYR A 83 17.23 -11.50 6.29
N SER A 84 15.96 -11.33 6.67
CA SER A 84 14.88 -12.21 6.23
C SER A 84 14.05 -11.51 5.15
N LEU A 85 13.72 -12.26 4.10
CA LEU A 85 12.96 -11.80 2.94
C LEU A 85 11.72 -12.68 2.79
N ALA A 86 10.54 -12.06 2.80
CA ALA A 86 9.28 -12.71 2.46
C ALA A 86 8.64 -12.02 1.25
N VAL A 87 8.10 -12.82 0.34
CA VAL A 87 7.42 -12.37 -0.87
C VAL A 87 5.98 -12.86 -0.87
N LYS A 88 5.06 -11.94 -1.15
CA LYS A 88 3.62 -12.19 -1.20
C LYS A 88 3.01 -11.69 -2.52
N ARG A 89 1.95 -12.38 -2.98
CA ARG A 89 1.13 -11.98 -4.12
C ARG A 89 -0.31 -12.44 -3.87
N GLY A 90 -1.12 -11.62 -3.19
CA GLY A 90 -2.51 -11.97 -2.92
C GLY A 90 -2.70 -13.22 -2.07
N LEU A 91 -3.94 -13.71 -2.02
CA LEU A 91 -4.33 -14.88 -1.23
C LEU A 91 -4.25 -16.20 -2.00
N GLU A 92 -4.16 -16.16 -3.33
CA GLU A 92 -4.09 -17.35 -4.19
C GLU A 92 -2.67 -17.96 -4.29
N TYR A 93 -1.67 -17.28 -3.73
CA TYR A 93 -0.27 -17.69 -3.78
C TYR A 93 0.29 -18.00 -2.39
N GLU A 94 1.24 -18.94 -2.36
CA GLU A 94 2.03 -19.20 -1.16
C GLU A 94 3.02 -18.05 -0.89
N THR A 95 3.27 -17.78 0.40
CA THR A 95 4.35 -16.84 0.77
C THR A 95 5.70 -17.54 0.59
N VAL A 96 6.61 -16.91 -0.14
CA VAL A 96 7.98 -17.41 -0.33
C VAL A 96 8.89 -16.69 0.67
N GLU A 97 9.62 -17.44 1.48
CA GLU A 97 10.54 -16.91 2.49
C GLU A 97 11.97 -17.40 2.28
N THR A 98 12.96 -16.52 2.47
CA THR A 98 14.39 -16.87 2.44
C THR A 98 15.18 -15.94 3.35
N ASP A 99 16.25 -16.47 3.92
CA ASP A 99 17.27 -15.66 4.61
C ASP A 99 18.37 -15.26 3.63
N LEU A 100 18.99 -14.10 3.87
CA LEU A 100 20.06 -13.53 3.06
C LEU A 100 21.21 -13.07 3.97
N ASP A 101 22.45 -13.35 3.55
CA ASP A 101 23.66 -12.76 4.12
C ASP A 101 24.31 -11.86 3.07
N LEU A 102 24.24 -10.55 3.29
CA LEU A 102 24.62 -9.53 2.32
C LEU A 102 25.98 -8.94 2.67
N ALA A 103 27.01 -9.31 1.90
CA ALA A 103 28.36 -8.79 2.09
C ALA A 103 28.55 -7.36 1.55
N ALA A 104 29.43 -6.60 2.21
CA ALA A 104 29.76 -5.23 1.82
C ALA A 104 30.37 -5.16 0.41
N GLY A 105 29.79 -4.34 -0.46
CA GLY A 105 30.22 -4.16 -1.85
C GLY A 105 29.90 -5.33 -2.78
N ALA A 106 29.28 -6.39 -2.29
CA ALA A 106 28.83 -7.49 -3.11
C ALA A 106 27.51 -7.15 -3.82
N THR A 107 27.24 -7.85 -4.92
CA THR A 107 25.92 -7.94 -5.52
C THR A 107 25.37 -9.33 -5.24
N THR A 108 24.24 -9.39 -4.55
CA THR A 108 23.47 -10.61 -4.32
C THR A 108 22.25 -10.59 -5.21
N GLU A 109 22.07 -11.65 -6.00
CA GLU A 109 20.90 -11.84 -6.87
C GLU A 109 20.06 -12.99 -6.31
N VAL A 110 18.77 -12.75 -6.13
CA VAL A 110 17.82 -13.74 -5.64
C VAL A 110 16.62 -13.80 -6.58
N GLU A 111 16.35 -15.01 -7.08
CA GLU A 111 15.15 -15.32 -7.86
C GLU A 111 14.20 -16.15 -7.00
N LEU A 112 12.94 -15.70 -6.90
CA LEU A 112 11.92 -16.23 -6.01
C LEU A 112 10.72 -16.69 -6.84
N PRO A 113 10.51 -18.00 -7.01
CA PRO A 113 9.38 -18.53 -7.75
C PRO A 113 8.09 -18.41 -6.93
N LEU A 114 7.09 -17.76 -7.48
CA LEU A 114 5.74 -17.65 -6.92
C LEU A 114 4.96 -18.91 -7.26
N MET A 115 4.27 -19.48 -6.28
CA MET A 115 3.45 -20.68 -6.44
C MET A 115 1.99 -20.36 -6.15
N ARG A 116 1.17 -20.36 -7.21
CA ARG A 116 -0.29 -20.28 -7.08
C ARG A 116 -0.82 -21.63 -6.60
N TRP A 117 -1.56 -21.65 -5.49
CA TRP A 117 -2.13 -22.87 -4.90
C TRP A 117 -3.61 -23.08 -5.25
N ILE A 118 -4.28 -22.04 -5.76
CA ILE A 118 -5.66 -22.09 -6.27
C ILE A 118 -5.82 -21.08 -7.42
N ASP A 119 -6.62 -21.43 -8.43
CA ASP A 119 -7.00 -20.52 -9.53
C ASP A 119 -8.48 -20.16 -9.41
N LEU A 120 -8.78 -19.11 -8.66
CA LEU A 120 -10.14 -18.64 -8.43
C LEU A 120 -10.76 -18.06 -9.69
N ASN A 121 -9.97 -17.35 -10.51
CA ASN A 121 -10.41 -16.80 -11.79
C ASN A 121 -10.87 -17.92 -12.74
N GLY A 122 -10.10 -19.01 -12.85
CA GLY A 122 -10.48 -20.21 -13.60
C GLY A 122 -11.73 -20.91 -13.07
N MET A 123 -12.09 -20.67 -11.80
CA MET A 123 -13.32 -21.14 -11.16
C MET A 123 -14.48 -20.13 -11.26
N GLY A 124 -14.28 -18.98 -11.90
CA GLY A 124 -15.29 -17.93 -12.07
C GLY A 124 -15.45 -17.00 -10.86
N TRP A 125 -14.50 -17.01 -9.93
CA TRP A 125 -14.41 -16.10 -8.80
C TRP A 125 -13.38 -15.02 -9.09
N TYR A 126 -13.69 -13.77 -8.75
CA TYR A 126 -12.81 -12.63 -8.98
C TYR A 126 -12.45 -11.98 -7.65
N GLY A 127 -11.16 -11.79 -7.40
CA GLY A 127 -10.65 -11.10 -6.22
C GLY A 127 -10.82 -9.58 -6.34
N GLY A 128 -11.13 -8.91 -5.24
CA GLY A 128 -11.16 -7.46 -5.23
C GLY A 128 -10.98 -6.82 -3.86
N ASP A 129 -10.55 -5.57 -3.85
CA ASP A 129 -10.45 -4.72 -2.66
C ASP A 129 -11.40 -3.53 -2.80
N LEU A 130 -12.42 -3.51 -1.94
CA LEU A 130 -13.49 -2.52 -1.97
C LEU A 130 -13.29 -1.38 -0.95
N HIS A 131 -12.17 -1.36 -0.21
CA HIS A 131 -11.92 -0.41 0.88
C HIS A 131 -10.47 0.13 0.81
N VAL A 132 -10.20 0.91 -0.24
CA VAL A 132 -8.89 1.47 -0.57
C VAL A 132 -8.81 2.99 -0.39
N HIS A 133 -8.22 3.41 0.72
CA HIS A 133 -7.77 4.80 0.96
C HIS A 133 -6.33 4.99 0.49
N ARG A 134 -6.12 5.00 -0.83
CA ARG A 134 -4.79 5.20 -1.45
C ARG A 134 -4.87 6.22 -2.59
N MET A 135 -3.73 6.77 -2.94
CA MET A 135 -3.62 7.68 -4.08
C MET A 135 -3.97 6.90 -5.36
N VAL A 136 -4.85 7.44 -6.20
CA VAL A 136 -5.27 6.76 -7.44
C VAL A 136 -4.07 6.32 -8.29
N GLU A 137 -2.99 7.11 -8.30
CA GLU A 137 -1.79 6.82 -9.09
C GLU A 137 -1.01 5.58 -8.65
N ILE A 138 -1.20 5.09 -7.42
CA ILE A 138 -0.52 3.88 -6.94
C ILE A 138 -1.32 2.61 -7.16
N ILE A 139 -2.62 2.73 -7.43
CA ILE A 139 -3.54 1.60 -7.50
C ILE A 139 -3.07 0.53 -8.48
N PRO A 140 -2.64 0.85 -9.73
CA PRO A 140 -2.17 -0.19 -10.65
C PRO A 140 -1.05 -1.05 -10.05
N LYS A 141 -0.14 -0.47 -9.26
CA LYS A 141 0.98 -1.20 -8.68
C LYS A 141 0.54 -2.12 -7.54
N LEU A 142 -0.39 -1.66 -6.70
CA LEU A 142 -0.93 -2.47 -5.60
C LEU A 142 -1.80 -3.61 -6.14
N LEU A 143 -2.68 -3.28 -7.09
CA LEU A 143 -3.61 -4.21 -7.73
C LEU A 143 -2.87 -5.39 -8.37
N LEU A 144 -1.82 -5.08 -9.15
CA LEU A 144 -0.98 -6.10 -9.78
C LEU A 144 -0.13 -6.87 -8.76
N ALA A 145 0.38 -6.22 -7.71
CA ALA A 145 1.20 -6.88 -6.70
C ALA A 145 0.41 -7.88 -5.84
N GLU A 146 -0.90 -7.66 -5.68
CA GLU A 146 -1.81 -8.52 -4.93
C GLU A 146 -2.66 -9.45 -5.82
N ASP A 147 -2.49 -9.39 -7.16
CA ASP A 147 -3.27 -10.18 -8.14
C ASP A 147 -4.80 -10.05 -7.97
N LEU A 148 -5.28 -8.84 -7.65
CA LEU A 148 -6.70 -8.58 -7.44
C LEU A 148 -7.34 -8.07 -8.73
N ASN A 149 -8.40 -8.72 -9.23
CA ASN A 149 -9.03 -8.35 -10.49
C ASN A 149 -9.67 -6.95 -10.47
N LEU A 150 -10.17 -6.52 -9.32
CA LEU A 150 -10.85 -5.24 -9.20
C LEU A 150 -10.52 -4.49 -7.91
N CYS A 151 -10.50 -3.16 -7.99
CA CYS A 151 -10.38 -2.31 -6.82
C CYS A 151 -11.28 -1.08 -6.95
N THR A 152 -11.84 -0.62 -5.84
CA THR A 152 -12.56 0.65 -5.78
C THR A 152 -11.86 1.61 -4.85
N VAL A 153 -11.54 2.80 -5.33
CA VAL A 153 -10.79 3.80 -4.56
C VAL A 153 -11.76 4.76 -3.87
N GLN A 154 -11.70 4.84 -2.54
CA GLN A 154 -12.38 5.87 -1.74
C GLN A 154 -11.67 7.22 -1.92
N SER A 155 -11.91 7.80 -3.10
CA SER A 155 -11.27 9.05 -3.54
C SER A 155 -11.93 10.29 -2.93
N LEU A 156 -13.11 10.14 -2.32
CA LEU A 156 -13.70 11.10 -1.39
C LEU A 156 -14.09 10.39 -0.09
N TRP A 157 -13.82 11.04 1.03
CA TRP A 157 -14.13 10.55 2.37
C TRP A 157 -14.53 11.73 3.23
N ASN A 158 -15.80 11.77 3.64
CA ASN A 158 -16.38 12.91 4.36
C ASN A 158 -16.08 14.25 3.66
N MET A 159 -15.22 15.07 4.27
CA MET A 159 -14.82 16.40 3.75
C MET A 159 -13.55 16.37 2.90
N GLU A 160 -12.87 15.23 2.84
CA GLU A 160 -11.63 15.05 2.09
C GLU A 160 -11.91 14.53 0.69
N SER A 161 -11.17 15.06 -0.28
CA SER A 161 -11.31 14.66 -1.69
C SER A 161 -9.96 14.72 -2.38
N PHE A 162 -9.56 13.59 -2.96
CA PHE A 162 -8.40 13.47 -3.82
C PHE A 162 -8.52 14.37 -5.08
N TRP A 163 -9.75 14.65 -5.52
CA TRP A 163 -10.06 15.45 -6.70
C TRP A 163 -10.13 16.95 -6.42
N LYS A 164 -10.00 17.42 -5.17
CA LYS A 164 -10.13 18.86 -4.82
C LYS A 164 -9.24 19.81 -5.65
N LYS A 165 -8.09 19.32 -6.12
CA LYS A 165 -7.12 20.08 -6.95
C LYS A 165 -6.82 19.41 -8.30
N LYS A 166 -7.61 18.41 -8.69
CA LYS A 166 -7.42 17.61 -9.90
C LYS A 166 -8.74 17.51 -10.66
N LYS A 167 -8.70 17.40 -11.99
CA LYS A 167 -9.92 17.10 -12.75
C LYS A 167 -10.23 15.62 -12.54
N LEU A 168 -11.49 15.29 -12.23
CA LEU A 168 -11.99 13.92 -12.32
C LEU A 168 -11.85 13.44 -13.78
N PRO A 169 -11.30 12.25 -14.04
CA PRO A 169 -11.22 11.72 -15.40
C PRO A 169 -12.61 11.46 -15.96
N GLU A 170 -12.73 11.47 -17.29
CA GLU A 170 -13.98 11.15 -17.98
C GLU A 170 -14.29 9.65 -17.94
N ASP A 171 -13.25 8.83 -18.01
CA ASP A 171 -13.34 7.40 -17.76
C ASP A 171 -13.01 7.10 -16.29
N LEU A 172 -14.02 6.61 -15.57
CA LEU A 172 -13.92 6.33 -14.14
C LEU A 172 -13.43 4.91 -13.86
N ILE A 173 -13.49 4.03 -14.85
CA ILE A 173 -12.90 2.70 -14.80
C ILE A 173 -11.55 2.78 -15.52
N GLN A 174 -10.49 2.38 -14.83
CA GLN A 174 -9.15 2.37 -15.40
C GLN A 174 -8.58 0.97 -15.37
N GLU A 175 -7.70 0.68 -16.32
CA GLU A 175 -7.06 -0.63 -16.46
C GLU A 175 -5.61 -0.55 -15.95
N ALA A 176 -5.23 -1.48 -15.08
CA ALA A 176 -3.82 -1.74 -14.78
C ALA A 176 -3.23 -2.70 -15.84
N ASP A 177 -4.02 -3.69 -16.26
CA ASP A 177 -3.78 -4.60 -17.38
C ASP A 177 -5.14 -5.20 -17.86
N PRO A 178 -5.18 -6.10 -18.87
CA PRO A 178 -6.42 -6.68 -19.39
C PRO A 178 -7.30 -7.48 -18.40
N THR A 179 -6.78 -7.80 -17.22
CA THR A 179 -7.44 -8.63 -16.18
C THR A 179 -7.58 -7.92 -14.84
N HIS A 180 -7.04 -6.71 -14.71
CA HIS A 180 -6.99 -5.92 -13.48
C HIS A 180 -7.53 -4.51 -13.75
N VAL A 181 -8.69 -4.20 -13.18
CA VAL A 181 -9.38 -2.91 -13.35
C VAL A 181 -9.57 -2.20 -12.01
N PHE A 182 -9.73 -0.89 -12.02
CA PHE A 182 -10.05 -0.15 -10.80
C PHE A 182 -10.98 1.04 -11.08
N HIS A 183 -11.92 1.26 -10.16
CA HIS A 183 -12.83 2.39 -10.21
C HIS A 183 -12.28 3.54 -9.37
N VAL A 184 -12.08 4.71 -9.98
CA VAL A 184 -11.41 5.84 -9.33
C VAL A 184 -12.35 6.77 -8.57
N LEU A 185 -13.66 6.54 -8.64
CA LEU A 185 -14.67 7.34 -7.96
C LEU A 185 -15.55 6.47 -7.06
N SER A 186 -15.07 6.21 -5.85
CA SER A 186 -15.94 5.74 -4.76
C SER A 186 -15.87 6.73 -3.61
N GLU A 187 -16.94 6.78 -2.84
CA GLU A 187 -17.11 7.71 -1.73
C GLU A 187 -17.43 6.95 -0.46
N GLU A 188 -16.96 7.47 0.67
CA GLU A 188 -17.28 7.00 2.00
C GLU A 188 -17.86 8.15 2.83
N ASP A 189 -19.11 7.98 3.27
CA ASP A 189 -19.71 8.82 4.30
C ASP A 189 -19.55 8.13 5.65
N GLU A 190 -18.50 8.47 6.41
CA GLU A 190 -18.18 7.90 7.73
C GLU A 190 -18.36 8.95 8.83
N ARG A 191 -19.49 8.89 9.53
CA ARG A 191 -19.82 9.88 10.57
C ARG A 191 -20.32 9.20 11.84
N ASP A 192 -21.00 9.93 12.71
CA ASP A 192 -21.53 9.33 13.94
C ASP A 192 -22.59 8.30 13.57
N GLY A 193 -22.36 7.06 14.01
CA GLY A 193 -23.27 5.95 13.79
C GLY A 193 -22.83 4.97 12.72
N GLY A 194 -21.76 5.26 11.97
CA GLY A 194 -21.10 4.31 11.06
C GLY A 194 -20.67 4.96 9.75
N ALA A 195 -20.39 4.10 8.77
CA ALA A 195 -20.05 4.46 7.40
C ALA A 195 -20.86 3.67 6.38
N VAL A 196 -21.22 4.39 5.32
CA VAL A 196 -21.75 3.81 4.09
C VAL A 196 -20.83 4.13 2.93
N MET A 197 -20.61 3.12 2.11
CA MET A 197 -19.71 3.16 0.96
C MET A 197 -20.54 3.22 -0.32
N PHE A 198 -20.13 4.08 -1.24
CA PHE A 198 -20.78 4.29 -2.51
C PHE A 198 -19.84 3.90 -3.66
N TYR A 199 -20.20 2.88 -4.41
CA TYR A 199 -19.41 2.34 -5.52
C TYR A 199 -20.09 2.55 -6.86
N ASN A 200 -19.30 2.57 -7.95
CA ASN A 200 -19.80 2.75 -9.31
C ASN A 200 -20.60 4.06 -9.49
N LEU A 201 -20.17 5.12 -8.79
CA LEU A 201 -20.68 6.47 -8.99
C LEU A 201 -20.28 7.00 -10.37
N LYS A 202 -21.15 7.82 -10.95
CA LYS A 202 -20.92 8.53 -12.22
C LYS A 202 -20.46 9.97 -11.98
N GLU A 203 -20.87 10.54 -10.85
CA GLU A 203 -20.46 11.87 -10.40
C GLU A 203 -20.44 11.94 -8.87
N PRO A 204 -19.64 12.83 -8.27
CA PRO A 204 -19.55 12.94 -6.82
C PRO A 204 -20.88 13.29 -6.15
N ILE A 205 -21.11 12.77 -4.95
CA ILE A 205 -22.25 13.12 -4.10
C ILE A 205 -21.77 14.15 -3.06
N PRO A 206 -22.59 15.13 -2.65
CA PRO A 206 -22.19 16.17 -1.69
C PRO A 206 -22.16 15.66 -0.23
N ILE A 207 -21.38 14.61 0.05
CA ILE A 207 -21.20 14.03 1.39
C ILE A 207 -20.38 14.92 2.35
N ALA A 208 -19.72 15.95 1.82
CA ALA A 208 -18.91 16.90 2.58
C ALA A 208 -19.76 17.84 3.44
N VAL A 209 -20.24 17.33 4.58
CA VAL A 209 -21.06 18.07 5.55
C VAL A 209 -20.30 18.32 6.86
N PRO A 210 -20.52 19.46 7.53
CA PRO A 210 -19.77 19.82 8.74
C PRO A 210 -20.24 19.09 10.01
N SER A 211 -21.40 18.42 9.95
CA SER A 211 -22.01 17.77 11.11
C SER A 211 -21.82 16.27 11.07
N ARG A 212 -21.45 15.71 12.22
CA ARG A 212 -21.25 14.26 12.39
C ARG A 212 -22.56 13.46 12.47
N ALA A 213 -23.71 14.08 12.72
CA ALA A 213 -24.97 13.35 12.89
C ALA A 213 -26.10 13.81 11.95
N TYR A 214 -25.83 14.81 11.10
CA TYR A 214 -26.86 15.40 10.23
C TYR A 214 -26.23 15.95 8.93
N PRO A 215 -26.87 15.81 7.76
CA PRO A 215 -28.09 15.03 7.50
C PRO A 215 -27.86 13.53 7.70
N SER A 216 -28.92 12.74 7.78
CA SER A 216 -28.76 11.27 7.75
C SER A 216 -28.15 10.84 6.41
N SER A 217 -27.35 9.78 6.45
CA SER A 217 -26.71 9.16 5.29
C SER A 217 -27.73 8.70 4.23
N LEU A 218 -29.00 8.48 4.63
CA LEU A 218 -30.11 8.11 3.73
C LEU A 218 -30.27 9.06 2.54
N GLY A 219 -30.10 10.37 2.72
CA GLY A 219 -30.19 11.32 1.61
C GLY A 219 -29.06 11.18 0.60
N PHE A 220 -27.88 10.74 1.04
CA PHE A 220 -26.74 10.43 0.16
C PHE A 220 -26.93 9.08 -0.52
N ILE A 221 -27.46 8.09 0.20
CA ILE A 221 -27.85 6.78 -0.34
C ILE A 221 -28.86 6.92 -1.47
N GLU A 222 -29.88 7.78 -1.32
CA GLU A 222 -30.86 8.04 -2.38
C GLU A 222 -30.19 8.61 -3.64
N GLN A 223 -29.30 9.59 -3.50
CA GLN A 223 -28.53 10.16 -4.61
C GLN A 223 -27.62 9.11 -5.27
N ALA A 224 -27.00 8.22 -4.50
CA ALA A 224 -26.20 7.12 -5.03
C ALA A 224 -27.07 6.15 -5.87
N HIS A 225 -28.24 5.79 -5.36
CA HIS A 225 -29.19 4.96 -6.09
C HIS A 225 -29.71 5.61 -7.37
N GLU A 226 -29.91 6.93 -7.41
CA GLU A 226 -30.28 7.67 -8.63
C GLU A 226 -29.21 7.52 -9.74
N GLN A 227 -27.94 7.40 -9.36
CA GLN A 227 -26.85 7.13 -10.29
C GLN A 227 -26.76 5.65 -10.70
N GLY A 228 -27.46 4.74 -10.00
CA GLY A 228 -27.31 3.28 -10.14
C GLY A 228 -26.09 2.72 -9.41
N ALA A 229 -25.60 3.44 -8.40
CA ALA A 229 -24.47 3.03 -7.57
C ALA A 229 -24.82 1.81 -6.69
N TRP A 230 -23.78 1.04 -6.34
CA TRP A 230 -23.90 0.04 -5.30
C TRP A 230 -23.59 0.69 -3.94
N VAL A 231 -24.47 0.46 -2.96
CA VAL A 231 -24.32 1.01 -1.62
C VAL A 231 -24.06 -0.13 -0.64
N GLU A 232 -22.97 -0.05 0.10
CA GLU A 232 -22.57 -1.01 1.11
C GLU A 232 -22.56 -0.37 2.51
N GLU A 233 -23.03 -1.13 3.49
CA GLU A 233 -22.83 -0.81 4.90
C GLU A 233 -21.52 -1.42 5.36
N GLU A 234 -20.51 -0.63 5.73
CA GLU A 234 -19.17 -1.19 5.94
C GLU A 234 -19.14 -2.16 7.14
N LYS A 235 -19.36 -1.72 8.39
CA LYS A 235 -19.44 -2.65 9.54
C LYS A 235 -20.88 -2.95 9.98
N PRO A 236 -21.25 -4.21 10.20
CA PRO A 236 -22.59 -4.58 10.68
C PRO A 236 -22.87 -4.23 12.15
N PHE A 237 -21.84 -3.88 12.93
CA PHE A 237 -21.97 -3.55 14.36
C PHE A 237 -22.19 -2.06 14.65
N TRP A 238 -22.22 -1.23 13.60
CA TRP A 238 -22.47 0.19 13.73
C TRP A 238 -23.93 0.51 14.02
N TRP A 239 -24.17 1.70 14.59
CA TRP A 239 -25.50 2.06 15.09
C TRP A 239 -26.51 2.31 13.98
N GLU A 240 -26.08 2.84 12.83
CA GLU A 240 -26.95 3.11 11.68
C GLU A 240 -27.14 1.90 10.77
N SER A 241 -26.29 0.87 10.84
CA SER A 241 -26.39 -0.35 10.03
C SER A 241 -27.78 -0.99 10.02
N PRO A 242 -28.43 -1.28 11.18
CA PRO A 242 -29.78 -1.84 11.16
C PRO A 242 -30.83 -0.90 10.56
N VAL A 243 -30.62 0.43 10.64
CA VAL A 243 -31.52 1.43 10.07
C VAL A 243 -31.39 1.45 8.55
N ASN A 244 -30.15 1.50 8.04
CA ASN A 244 -29.84 1.48 6.62
C ASN A 244 -30.35 0.20 5.95
N VAL A 245 -30.19 -0.96 6.63
CA VAL A 245 -30.74 -2.25 6.17
C VAL A 245 -32.27 -2.25 6.19
N ALA A 246 -32.89 -1.81 7.29
CA ALA A 246 -34.36 -1.84 7.43
C ALA A 246 -35.07 -0.92 6.41
N LEU A 247 -34.45 0.19 6.04
CA LEU A 247 -34.95 1.10 5.03
C LEU A 247 -34.56 0.69 3.60
N GLY A 248 -33.85 -0.42 3.43
CA GLY A 248 -33.43 -0.94 2.12
C GLY A 248 -32.39 -0.06 1.42
N GLY A 249 -31.67 0.75 2.19
CA GLY A 249 -30.66 1.71 1.69
C GLY A 249 -29.36 1.06 1.24
N VAL A 250 -29.06 -0.15 1.72
CA VAL A 250 -27.79 -0.86 1.42
C VAL A 250 -28.06 -2.22 0.79
N LYS A 251 -27.09 -2.73 0.02
CA LYS A 251 -27.17 -4.01 -0.72
C LYS A 251 -26.20 -5.07 -0.21
N SER A 252 -25.10 -4.66 0.42
CA SER A 252 -24.10 -5.55 1.02
C SER A 252 -23.60 -5.00 2.35
N THR A 253 -22.83 -5.83 3.05
CA THR A 253 -22.06 -5.42 4.24
C THR A 253 -20.77 -6.23 4.35
N GLU A 254 -19.73 -5.63 4.93
CA GLU A 254 -18.44 -6.31 5.10
C GLU A 254 -18.46 -7.21 6.35
N ILE A 255 -18.38 -8.52 6.12
CA ILE A 255 -18.26 -9.50 7.21
C ILE A 255 -16.82 -9.54 7.75
N VAL A 256 -15.85 -9.44 6.85
CA VAL A 256 -14.42 -9.32 7.14
C VAL A 256 -14.01 -7.93 6.67
N ASN A 257 -14.20 -6.95 7.55
CA ASN A 257 -13.98 -5.54 7.22
C ASN A 257 -12.54 -5.08 7.49
N ASN A 258 -12.30 -3.78 7.33
CA ASN A 258 -10.97 -3.17 7.51
C ASN A 258 -10.35 -3.34 8.91
N HIS A 259 -11.09 -3.85 9.91
CA HIS A 259 -10.52 -4.25 11.20
C HIS A 259 -9.69 -5.53 11.09
N PHE A 260 -9.84 -6.34 10.05
CA PHE A 260 -8.98 -7.48 9.77
C PHE A 260 -7.78 -7.02 8.97
N TYR A 261 -6.58 -7.18 9.52
CA TYR A 261 -5.34 -6.85 8.84
C TYR A 261 -4.32 -7.97 9.01
N GLU A 262 -3.25 -7.96 8.21
CA GLU A 262 -2.25 -9.02 8.17
C GLU A 262 -1.64 -9.36 9.55
N GLY A 263 -1.56 -8.38 10.44
CA GLY A 263 -1.01 -8.51 11.79
C GLY A 263 -2.03 -8.82 12.90
N GLY A 264 -3.32 -8.98 12.58
CA GLY A 264 -4.35 -9.28 13.57
C GLY A 264 -5.71 -8.65 13.30
N ILE A 265 -6.48 -8.48 14.37
CA ILE A 265 -7.83 -7.90 14.33
C ILE A 265 -7.83 -6.65 15.23
N LEU A 266 -8.33 -5.54 14.69
CA LEU A 266 -8.55 -4.32 15.47
C LEU A 266 -9.72 -4.58 16.43
N ASN A 267 -9.37 -4.74 17.70
CA ASN A 267 -10.30 -5.14 18.74
C ASN A 267 -10.96 -3.91 19.40
N ASN A 268 -11.74 -3.17 18.61
CA ASN A 268 -12.63 -2.14 19.13
C ASN A 268 -13.92 -2.07 18.32
N GLU A 269 -14.98 -1.57 18.93
CA GLU A 269 -16.24 -1.24 18.26
C GLU A 269 -16.30 0.26 17.99
N ALA A 270 -15.28 0.80 17.30
CA ALA A 270 -15.21 2.23 17.00
C ALA A 270 -16.54 2.72 16.40
N TRP A 271 -17.16 3.69 17.08
CA TRP A 271 -18.47 4.29 16.73
C TRP A 271 -19.65 3.31 16.66
N GLY A 272 -19.49 2.08 17.14
CA GLY A 272 -20.50 1.04 17.14
C GLY A 272 -21.09 0.75 18.51
N ARG A 273 -21.88 -0.31 18.55
CA ARG A 273 -22.45 -0.81 19.81
C ARG A 273 -21.37 -1.60 20.57
N PRO A 274 -21.09 -1.27 21.85
CA PRO A 274 -20.15 -2.05 22.65
C PRO A 274 -20.58 -3.51 22.74
N ARG A 275 -19.61 -4.42 22.63
CA ARG A 275 -19.82 -5.84 22.87
C ARG A 275 -20.34 -6.07 24.30
N ASP A 276 -21.22 -7.05 24.44
CA ASP A 276 -21.62 -7.59 25.74
C ASP A 276 -20.63 -8.71 26.12
N PRO A 277 -19.68 -8.46 27.05
CA PRO A 277 -18.65 -9.45 27.40
C PRO A 277 -19.22 -10.64 28.19
N GLU A 278 -20.35 -10.46 28.89
CA GLU A 278 -20.99 -11.56 29.62
C GLU A 278 -21.62 -12.55 28.64
N LYS A 279 -22.23 -12.03 27.56
CA LYS A 279 -22.91 -12.85 26.57
C LYS A 279 -21.97 -13.47 25.53
N TYR A 280 -20.98 -12.72 25.08
CA TYR A 280 -20.13 -13.12 23.95
C TYR A 280 -18.69 -13.47 24.37
N GLY A 281 -18.36 -13.41 25.66
CA GLY A 281 -17.02 -13.64 26.18
C GLY A 281 -16.13 -12.38 26.13
N PRO A 282 -14.97 -12.42 26.79
CA PRO A 282 -14.04 -11.30 26.82
C PRO A 282 -13.40 -11.04 25.44
N GLU A 283 -12.70 -9.92 25.36
CA GLU A 283 -11.77 -9.61 24.28
C GLU A 283 -10.78 -10.78 24.05
N PRO A 284 -10.53 -11.20 22.80
CA PRO A 284 -9.54 -12.24 22.48
C PRO A 284 -8.10 -11.81 22.77
#